data_AF-A0A662KII6-F1
#
_entry.id   AF-A0A662KII6-F1
#
_cell.length_a   1.000
_cell.length_b   1.000
_cell.length_c   1.000
_cell.angle_alpha   90.00
_cell.angle_beta   90.00
_cell.angle_gamma   90.00
#
_symmetry.space_group_name_H-M   'P 1'
#
loop_
_entity.id
_entity.type
_entity.pdbx_description
1 polymer ?
#
loop_
_entity_poly.entity_id
_entity_poly.type
_entity_poly.pdbx_seq_one_letter_code
_entity_poly.pdbx_strand_id
1 'polypeptide(L)' 'MAQKARISLTGTDPKKLDEVCAQIKSLAERTGVAMKGPIPLPTKRLRVPCR' A
#
# COMPACT_ATOMS: atom_id res chain seq x y z
N MET A 1 -0.60 -11.38 -23.08
CA MET A 1 -0.92 -11.35 -21.63
C MET A 1 -0.12 -10.21 -21.02
N ALA A 2 -0.75 -9.13 -20.55
CA ALA A 2 -0.02 -7.97 -20.03
C ALA A 2 0.46 -8.24 -18.60
N GLN A 3 1.77 -8.06 -18.36
CA GLN A 3 2.38 -8.22 -17.04
C GLN A 3 1.92 -7.08 -16.13
N LYS A 4 1.16 -7.41 -15.09
CA LYS A 4 0.69 -6.44 -14.09
C LYS A 4 1.59 -6.52 -12.87
N ALA A 5 2.36 -5.46 -12.61
CA ALA A 5 3.06 -5.33 -11.33
C ALA A 5 2.03 -5.16 -10.20
N ARG A 6 2.17 -5.94 -9.13
CA ARG A 6 1.32 -5.86 -7.93
C ARG A 6 2.19 -5.50 -6.75
N ILE A 7 1.97 -4.31 -6.20
CA ILE A 7 2.72 -3.80 -5.04
C ILE A 7 1.84 -4.00 -3.81
N SER A 8 2.25 -4.87 -2.89
CA SER A 8 1.64 -5.03 -1.58
C SER A 8 2.49 -4.34 -0.53
N LEU A 9 1.98 -3.26 0.07
CA LEU A 9 2.63 -2.59 1.18
C LEU A 9 2.07 -3.11 2.51
N THR A 10 2.95 -3.52 3.41
CA THR A 10 2.62 -3.90 4.79
C THR A 10 3.51 -3.12 5.73
N GLY A 11 2.92 -2.43 6.70
CA GLY A 11 3.67 -1.66 7.70
C GLY A 11 2.99 -1.72 9.06
N THR A 12 3.77 -1.48 10.11
CA THR A 12 3.32 -1.36 11.50
C THR A 12 2.63 -0.02 11.76
N ASP A 13 3.11 1.05 11.12
CA ASP A 13 2.58 2.41 11.26
C ASP A 13 1.73 2.81 10.03
N PRO A 14 0.46 3.21 10.21
CA PRO A 14 -0.39 3.64 9.10
C PRO A 14 0.08 4.94 8.44
N LYS A 15 0.57 5.91 9.22
CA LYS A 15 1.02 7.22 8.70
C LYS A 15 2.17 7.11 7.69
N LYS A 16 3.18 6.30 8.01
CA LYS A 16 4.31 6.04 7.10
C LYS A 16 3.85 5.31 5.83
N LEU A 17 2.86 4.43 5.96
CA LEU A 17 2.30 3.71 4.82
C LEU A 17 1.58 4.67 3.86
N ASP A 18 0.84 5.64 4.40
CA ASP A 18 0.15 6.66 3.63
C ASP A 18 1.14 7.56 2.87
N GLU A 19 2.23 7.97 3.52
CA GLU A 19 3.31 8.75 2.89
C GLU A 19 3.95 7.99 1.71
N VAL A 20 4.29 6.71 1.91
CA VAL A 20 4.86 5.87 0.84
C VAL A 20 3.85 5.66 -0.29
N CYS A 21 2.57 5.48 0.04
CA CYS A 21 1.52 5.34 -0.96
C CYS A 21 1.36 6.61 -1.81
N ALA A 22 1.45 7.78 -1.19
CA ALA A 22 1.43 9.07 -1.89
C ALA A 22 2.65 9.25 -2.81
N GLN A 23 3.85 8.86 -2.36
CA GLN A 23 5.06 8.91 -3.20
C GLN A 23 4.92 8.01 -4.43
N ILE A 24 4.45 6.78 -4.26
CA ILE A 24 4.24 5.83 -5.37
C ILE A 24 3.20 6.36 -6.36
N LYS A 25 2.10 6.95 -5.87
CA LYS A 25 1.12 7.64 -6.72
C LYS A 25 1.77 8.72 -7.58
N SER A 26 2.55 9.60 -6.96
CA SER A 26 3.21 10.70 -7.68
C SER A 26 4.17 10.19 -8.76
N LEU A 27 4.87 9.08 -8.51
CA LEU A 27 5.76 8.45 -9.49
C LEU A 27 4.99 7.82 -10.65
N ALA A 28 3.89 7.14 -10.35
CA ALA A 28 3.08 6.50 -11.39
C ALA A 28 2.32 7.49 -12.27
N GLU A 29 1.86 8.62 -11.71
CA GLU A 29 1.28 9.73 -12.47
C GLU A 29 2.31 10.31 -13.44
N ARG A 30 3.55 10.53 -12.97
CA ARG A 30 4.66 11.00 -13.82
C ARG A 30 5.04 10.01 -14.91
N THR A 31 4.94 8.71 -14.66
CA THR A 31 5.23 7.66 -15.65
C THR A 31 4.04 7.28 -16.52
N GLY A 32 2.84 7.83 -16.26
CA GLY A 32 1.64 7.59 -17.06
C GLY A 32 1.13 6.14 -17.03
N VAL A 33 1.41 5.38 -15.95
CA VAL A 33 1.05 3.96 -15.84
C VAL A 33 -0.36 3.79 -15.27
N ALA A 34 -1.16 2.90 -15.85
CA ALA A 34 -2.50 2.58 -15.38
C ALA A 34 -2.47 1.91 -13.98
N MET A 35 -2.63 2.70 -12.93
CA MET A 35 -2.74 2.20 -11.56
C MET A 35 -4.20 1.90 -11.20
N LYS A 36 -4.46 0.70 -10.69
CA LYS A 36 -5.60 0.49 -9.80
C LYS A 36 -5.24 1.18 -8.49
N GLY A 37 -6.05 2.16 -8.08
CA GLY A 37 -5.80 2.99 -6.90
C GLY A 37 -5.51 2.18 -5.63
N PRO A 38 -5.09 2.84 -4.54
CA PRO A 38 -4.76 2.15 -3.30
C PRO A 38 -5.98 1.38 -2.82
N ILE A 39 -5.88 0.05 -2.80
CA ILE A 39 -6.91 -0.84 -2.29
C ILE A 39 -6.58 -1.05 -0.80
N PRO A 40 -7.32 -0.41 0.13
CA PRO A 40 -7.09 -0.62 1.54
C PRO A 40 -7.44 -2.06 1.89
N LEU A 41 -6.48 -2.77 2.47
CA LEU A 41 -6.70 -4.10 3.03
C LEU A 41 -7.01 -3.95 4.53
N PRO A 42 -7.80 -4.87 5.12
CA PRO A 42 -8.09 -4.84 6.54
C PRO A 42 -6.81 -4.93 7.37
N THR A 43 -6.67 -4.05 8.37
CA THR A 43 -5.53 -4.04 9.28
C THR A 43 -5.56 -5.26 10.20
N LYS A 44 -4.50 -6.07 10.21
CA LYS A 44 -4.34 -7.16 11.17
C LYS A 44 -4.05 -6.57 12.56
N ARG A 45 -4.90 -6.86 13.54
CA ARG A 45 -4.69 -6.46 14.94
C ARG A 45 -4.29 -7.70 15.75
N LEU A 46 -3.05 -7.73 16.25
CA LEU A 46 -2.59 -8.76 17.17
C LEU A 46 -3.05 -8.41 18.59
N ARG A 47 -3.88 -9.25 19.21
CA ARG A 47 -4.30 -9.09 20.62
C ARG A 47 -3.65 -10.21 21.43
N VAL A 48 -2.65 -9.86 22.25
CA VAL A 48 -1.95 -10.82 23.11
C VAL A 48 -2.57 -10.76 24.51
N PRO A 49 -3.23 -11.82 25.01
CA PRO A 49 -3.69 -11.86 26.39
C PRO A 49 -2.47 -12.06 27.32
N CYS A 50 -2.37 -11.23 28.36
CA CYS A 50 -1.44 -11.41 29.47
C CYS A 50 -2.14 -12.11 30.65
N ARG A 51 -1.37 -12.84 31.45
CA ARG A 51 -1.82 -13.56 32.66
C ARG A 51 -1.71 -12.68 33.89
#